data_AF-A0A6B3KE82-F1
#
_entry.id   AF-A0A6B3KE82-F1
#
_cell.length_a   1.000
_cell.length_b   1.000
_cell.length_c   1.000
_cell.angle_alpha   90.00
_cell.angle_beta   90.00
_cell.angle_gamma   90.00
#
_symmetry.space_group_name_H-M   'P 1'
#
loop_
_entity.id
_entity.type
_entity.pdbx_description
1 polymer ?
#
loop_
_entity_poly.entity_id
_entity_poly.type
_entity_poly.pdbx_seq_one_letter_code
_entity_poly.pdbx_strand_id
1 'polypeptide(L)'
;MRAVFFAPALLAAGVTACGSGASPDPPGSGHAAARAPVTAPPDTDNVPLRAALRAQHWHLQQASDAHGTALRSLFVDGVSPVQLDFDDQRIQVSQTCNALGANYSVAQAHVQIGRVVSSKRMCADARRMAQERAASDLLSGRFAVVMDNAAAVPGLTLTRSDGTVLIFGGTPTADTRYGGPGQTLLIEVAAETVPCVLDPARRCLQVREHEPGAAAATAAATSWQPYDGTIEGFDHEEGIRTLLRVTRYPAVSAPDAKPVYVLDQMIEAGG
;
A
#
# COMPACT_ATOMS: atom_id res chain seq x y z
N MET A 1 -19.33 3.08 -51.93
CA MET A 1 -18.41 2.27 -52.75
C MET A 1 -17.11 2.09 -51.96
N ARG A 2 -16.92 0.90 -51.37
CA ARG A 2 -15.73 0.03 -51.57
C ARG A 2 -14.36 0.74 -51.58
N ALA A 3 -13.63 0.57 -50.48
CA ALA A 3 -12.16 0.64 -50.45
C ALA A 3 -11.55 -0.60 -51.15
N VAL A 4 -10.27 -0.53 -51.55
CA VAL A 4 -9.29 -1.64 -51.56
C VAL A 4 -7.87 -1.04 -51.56
N PHE A 5 -6.99 -1.58 -50.71
CA PHE A 5 -5.53 -1.37 -50.72
C PHE A 5 -4.88 -2.10 -51.92
N PHE A 6 -3.69 -1.71 -52.37
CA PHE A 6 -2.61 -2.69 -52.61
C PHE A 6 -1.23 -2.02 -52.67
N ALA A 7 -0.28 -2.57 -51.92
CA ALA A 7 1.14 -2.38 -52.15
C ALA A 7 1.62 -3.37 -53.23
N PRO A 8 2.82 -3.16 -53.79
CA PRO A 8 3.78 -4.27 -53.74
C PRO A 8 5.17 -3.82 -53.27
N ALA A 9 5.94 -4.80 -52.79
CA ALA A 9 7.32 -4.64 -52.36
C ALA A 9 8.26 -5.54 -53.21
N LEU A 10 9.56 -5.37 -52.95
CA LEU A 10 10.67 -6.36 -53.06
C LEU A 10 11.49 -6.48 -54.37
N LEU A 11 12.81 -6.66 -54.10
CA LEU A 11 13.90 -7.27 -54.88
C LEU A 11 14.54 -6.46 -56.04
N ALA A 12 15.85 -6.58 -56.37
CA ALA A 12 17.10 -6.87 -55.61
C ALA A 12 18.32 -6.85 -56.57
N ALA A 13 19.54 -6.56 -56.07
CA ALA A 13 20.88 -6.62 -56.75
C ALA A 13 21.05 -5.71 -58.00
N GLY A 14 22.23 -5.21 -58.43
CA GLY A 14 23.65 -5.26 -58.00
C GLY A 14 24.50 -4.49 -59.07
N VAL A 15 25.84 -4.52 -59.21
CA VAL A 15 27.00 -5.10 -58.48
C VAL A 15 28.29 -4.28 -58.85
N THR A 16 29.24 -4.08 -57.91
CA THR A 16 30.69 -3.68 -58.08
C THR A 16 31.15 -2.46 -58.91
N ALA A 17 32.06 -1.67 -58.31
CA ALA A 17 33.40 -1.39 -58.87
C ALA A 17 34.39 -0.94 -57.77
N CYS A 18 35.63 -1.44 -57.78
CA CYS A 18 36.72 -0.98 -56.91
C CYS A 18 37.50 0.18 -57.56
N GLY A 19 38.02 1.11 -56.76
CA GLY A 19 38.91 2.17 -57.23
C GLY A 19 39.78 2.72 -56.10
N SER A 20 41.05 2.34 -56.07
CA SER A 20 42.03 2.84 -55.11
C SER A 20 42.43 4.28 -55.47
N GLY A 21 42.31 5.21 -54.52
CA GLY A 21 42.74 6.59 -54.70
C GLY A 21 43.10 7.22 -53.35
N ALA A 22 44.41 7.28 -53.05
CA ALA A 22 44.90 8.04 -51.91
C ALA A 22 44.93 9.54 -52.25
N SER A 23 44.51 10.38 -51.32
CA SER A 23 44.71 11.84 -51.33
C SER A 23 44.63 12.38 -49.90
N PRO A 24 45.27 13.52 -49.60
CA PRO A 24 45.91 13.72 -48.30
C PRO A 24 45.05 14.44 -47.24
N ASP A 25 45.44 14.29 -45.97
CA ASP A 25 44.91 15.04 -44.82
C ASP A 25 45.20 16.55 -44.93
N PRO A 26 44.19 17.41 -44.68
CA PRO A 26 44.37 18.74 -44.12
C PRO A 26 44.20 18.72 -42.57
N PRO A 27 44.82 19.66 -41.84
CA PRO A 27 45.05 19.48 -40.40
C PRO A 27 43.89 19.91 -39.49
N GLY A 28 43.78 19.24 -38.34
CA GLY A 28 43.61 19.95 -37.07
C GLY A 28 42.25 20.53 -36.72
N SER A 29 41.15 19.79 -36.92
CA SER A 29 39.89 20.06 -36.20
C SER A 29 39.86 19.25 -34.91
N GLY A 30 40.09 19.91 -33.77
CA GLY A 30 40.04 19.30 -32.44
C GLY A 30 38.63 18.79 -32.13
N HIS A 31 38.41 17.50 -32.34
CA HIS A 31 37.17 16.84 -31.97
C HIS A 31 37.11 16.76 -30.44
N ALA A 32 36.39 17.70 -29.83
CA ALA A 32 35.95 17.57 -28.46
C ALA A 32 35.20 16.24 -28.35
N ALA A 33 35.77 15.26 -27.64
CA ALA A 33 35.18 13.95 -27.49
C ALA A 33 33.76 14.13 -26.92
N ALA A 34 32.76 13.74 -27.71
CA ALA A 34 31.38 13.78 -27.28
C ALA A 34 31.29 12.92 -26.02
N ARG A 35 31.08 13.56 -24.86
CA ARG A 35 30.83 12.85 -23.61
C ARG A 35 29.61 11.97 -23.85
N ALA A 36 29.82 10.66 -23.89
CA ALA A 36 28.72 9.70 -23.83
C ALA A 36 27.83 10.11 -22.64
N PRO A 37 26.49 10.10 -22.81
CA PRO A 37 25.60 10.41 -21.71
C PRO A 37 25.96 9.46 -20.57
N VAL A 38 26.32 10.03 -19.41
CA VAL A 38 26.50 9.24 -18.20
C VAL A 38 25.12 8.71 -17.85
N THR A 39 24.87 7.45 -18.21
CA THR A 39 23.70 6.71 -17.75
C THR A 39 23.66 6.87 -16.24
N ALA A 40 22.61 7.52 -15.72
CA ALA A 40 22.46 7.68 -14.28
C ALA A 40 22.58 6.30 -13.63
N PRO A 41 23.30 6.18 -12.49
CA PRO A 41 23.36 4.90 -11.79
C PRO A 41 21.92 4.42 -11.54
N PRO A 42 21.64 3.11 -11.68
CA PRO A 42 20.30 2.60 -11.49
C PRO A 42 19.75 3.04 -10.13
N ASP A 43 18.49 3.46 -10.10
CA ASP A 43 17.75 3.78 -8.88
C ASP A 43 17.62 2.49 -8.06
N THR A 44 18.63 2.18 -7.23
CA THR A 44 18.70 0.94 -6.45
C THR A 44 17.58 0.90 -5.43
N ASP A 45 16.79 -0.19 -5.45
CA ASP A 45 15.71 -0.42 -4.50
C ASP A 45 16.23 -0.40 -3.06
N ASN A 46 15.58 0.38 -2.19
CA ASN A 46 15.95 0.49 -0.79
C ASN A 46 15.01 -0.40 0.05
N VAL A 47 15.37 -1.69 0.11
CA VAL A 47 14.62 -2.70 0.88
C VAL A 47 14.49 -2.32 2.38
N PRO A 48 15.52 -1.83 3.09
CA PRO A 48 15.37 -1.33 4.46
C PRO A 48 14.34 -0.20 4.62
N LEU A 49 14.35 0.79 3.71
CA LEU A 49 13.36 1.88 3.75
C LEU A 49 11.95 1.37 3.44
N ARG A 50 11.80 0.47 2.46
CA ARG A 50 10.51 -0.18 2.16
C ARG A 50 10.00 -0.98 3.38
N ALA A 51 10.87 -1.70 4.08
CA ALA A 51 10.51 -2.41 5.30
C ALA A 51 10.05 -1.47 6.42
N ALA A 52 10.78 -0.37 6.66
CA ALA A 52 10.40 0.63 7.67
C ALA A 52 9.08 1.34 7.35
N LEU A 53 8.82 1.67 6.07
CA LEU A 53 7.56 2.26 5.63
C LEU A 53 6.37 1.30 5.85
N ARG A 54 6.52 0.00 5.61
CA ARG A 54 5.48 -1.03 5.84
C ARG A 54 5.29 -1.38 7.33
N ALA A 55 6.21 -1.02 8.21
CA ALA A 55 6.15 -1.36 9.63
C ALA A 55 5.16 -0.49 10.44
N GLN A 56 4.66 0.60 9.87
CA GLN A 56 3.81 1.57 10.57
C GLN A 56 2.58 1.97 9.74
N HIS A 57 1.47 2.20 10.44
CA HIS A 57 0.36 3.03 9.98
C HIS A 57 0.77 4.50 10.15
N TRP A 58 0.89 5.27 9.06
CA TRP A 58 1.40 6.65 9.11
C TRP A 58 0.26 7.67 9.12
N HIS A 59 0.02 8.33 10.25
CA HIS A 59 -1.05 9.32 10.40
C HIS A 59 -0.52 10.75 10.23
N LEU A 60 -1.11 11.50 9.30
CA LEU A 60 -0.69 12.87 8.97
C LEU A 60 -0.86 13.82 10.17
N GLN A 61 0.24 14.46 10.58
CA GLN A 61 0.26 15.44 11.68
C GLN A 61 0.33 16.86 11.16
N GLN A 62 1.16 17.12 10.13
CA GLN A 62 1.36 18.45 9.55
C GLN A 62 1.55 18.35 8.04
N ALA A 63 1.09 19.38 7.34
CA ALA A 63 1.26 19.52 5.90
C ALA A 63 1.42 21.00 5.53
N SER A 64 2.44 21.33 4.74
CA SER A 64 2.70 22.70 4.28
C SER A 64 3.19 22.75 2.84
N ASP A 65 2.92 23.85 2.15
CA ASP A 65 3.56 24.16 0.87
C ASP A 65 5.04 24.60 1.05
N ALA A 66 5.71 24.91 -0.06
CA ALA A 66 7.10 25.38 -0.10
C ALA A 66 7.36 26.72 0.60
N HIS A 67 6.30 27.48 0.93
CA HIS A 67 6.36 28.74 1.67
C HIS A 67 6.03 28.55 3.16
N GLY A 68 5.76 27.32 3.61
CA GLY A 68 5.33 27.01 4.97
C GLY A 68 3.84 27.26 5.22
N THR A 69 3.04 27.55 4.18
CA THR A 69 1.59 27.73 4.32
C THR A 69 0.94 26.39 4.62
N ALA A 70 0.21 26.29 5.73
CA ALA A 70 -0.45 25.06 6.15
C ALA A 70 -1.54 24.62 5.14
N LEU A 71 -1.45 23.37 4.67
CA LEU A 71 -2.40 22.74 3.75
C LEU A 71 -3.65 22.24 4.49
N ARG A 72 -4.41 23.20 5.04
CA ARG A 72 -5.54 22.94 5.96
C ARG A 72 -6.63 22.03 5.40
N SER A 73 -6.79 21.95 4.08
CA SER A 73 -7.79 21.08 3.43
C SER A 73 -7.58 19.59 3.70
N LEU A 74 -6.38 19.16 4.11
CA LEU A 74 -6.10 17.76 4.49
C LEU A 74 -6.63 17.39 5.88
N PHE A 75 -7.11 18.35 6.66
CA PHE A 75 -7.57 18.16 8.03
C PHE A 75 -9.06 18.49 8.14
N VAL A 76 -9.81 17.64 8.84
CA VAL A 76 -11.25 17.84 9.09
C VAL A 76 -11.49 17.60 10.58
N ASP A 77 -11.96 18.62 11.29
CA ASP A 77 -12.17 18.55 12.73
C ASP A 77 -13.16 17.44 13.10
N GLY A 78 -12.83 16.64 14.12
CA GLY A 78 -13.63 15.50 14.56
C GLY A 78 -13.50 14.23 13.69
N VAL A 79 -12.57 14.21 12.73
CA VAL A 79 -12.26 13.03 11.90
C VAL A 79 -10.80 12.63 12.13
N SER A 80 -10.53 11.32 12.10
CA SER A 80 -9.15 10.80 12.13
C SER A 80 -8.28 11.41 11.02
N PRO A 81 -6.99 11.69 11.26
CA PRO A 81 -6.11 12.23 10.23
C PRO A 81 -5.93 11.27 9.05
N VAL A 82 -5.62 11.82 7.87
CA VAL A 82 -5.28 11.03 6.67
C VAL A 82 -4.16 10.05 7.03
N GLN A 83 -4.39 8.77 6.75
CA GLN A 83 -3.48 7.68 7.06
C GLN A 83 -2.91 7.09 5.78
N LEU A 84 -1.61 6.80 5.78
CA LEU A 84 -0.91 6.09 4.72
C LEU A 84 -0.47 4.71 5.22
N ASP A 85 -0.81 3.69 4.46
CA ASP A 85 -0.40 2.31 4.68
C ASP A 85 0.35 1.81 3.45
N PHE A 86 1.55 1.27 3.65
CA PHE A 86 2.37 0.73 2.55
C PHE A 86 2.24 -0.80 2.54
N ASP A 87 1.96 -1.37 1.36
CA ASP A 87 2.13 -2.80 1.08
C ASP A 87 3.38 -3.02 0.20
N ASP A 88 3.54 -4.18 -0.43
CA ASP A 88 4.73 -4.52 -1.22
C ASP A 88 4.98 -3.55 -2.39
N GLN A 89 3.93 -3.07 -3.05
CA GLN A 89 4.03 -2.26 -4.28
C GLN A 89 3.00 -1.12 -4.38
N ARG A 90 2.05 -1.04 -3.44
CA ARG A 90 1.03 0.00 -3.40
C ARG A 90 1.00 0.70 -2.05
N ILE A 91 0.56 1.94 -2.11
CA ILE A 91 0.18 2.75 -0.97
C ILE A 91 -1.34 2.80 -0.93
N GLN A 92 -1.91 2.60 0.24
CA GLN A 92 -3.33 2.81 0.53
C GLN A 92 -3.47 4.10 1.34
N VAL A 93 -4.48 4.89 1.02
CA VAL A 93 -4.81 6.11 1.77
C VAL A 93 -6.18 5.93 2.37
N SER A 94 -6.25 6.03 3.70
CA SER A 94 -7.46 5.83 4.49
C SER A 94 -7.79 7.07 5.32
N GLN A 95 -8.90 7.02 6.06
CA GLN A 95 -9.51 8.14 6.81
C GLN A 95 -10.03 9.33 5.97
N THR A 96 -9.81 9.33 4.65
CA THR A 96 -10.47 10.20 3.65
C THR A 96 -11.92 9.79 3.38
N CYS A 97 -12.68 10.56 2.59
CA CYS A 97 -14.05 10.18 2.24
C CYS A 97 -14.10 8.81 1.55
N ASN A 98 -13.43 8.64 0.41
CA ASN A 98 -13.17 7.35 -0.21
C ASN A 98 -11.77 6.83 0.15
N ALA A 99 -11.58 5.51 0.10
CA ALA A 99 -10.24 4.94 0.13
C ALA A 99 -9.54 5.24 -1.20
N LEU A 100 -8.28 5.68 -1.12
CA LEU A 100 -7.42 5.91 -2.29
C LEU A 100 -6.34 4.83 -2.38
N GLY A 101 -5.77 4.66 -3.56
CA GLY A 101 -4.54 3.90 -3.71
C GLY A 101 -3.68 4.41 -4.87
N ALA A 102 -2.39 4.14 -4.80
CA ALA A 102 -1.44 4.33 -5.89
C ALA A 102 -0.42 3.18 -5.89
N ASN A 103 0.25 2.94 -7.02
CA ASN A 103 1.52 2.22 -6.99
C ASN A 103 2.63 3.12 -6.43
N TYR A 104 3.65 2.53 -5.82
CA TYR A 104 4.84 3.25 -5.40
C TYR A 104 6.12 2.44 -5.66
N SER A 105 7.25 3.14 -5.75
CA SER A 105 8.58 2.55 -5.67
C SER A 105 9.44 3.30 -4.67
N VAL A 106 10.43 2.62 -4.12
CA VAL A 106 11.44 3.18 -3.22
C VAL A 106 12.79 3.09 -3.92
N ALA A 107 13.53 4.19 -3.97
CA ALA A 107 14.88 4.22 -4.52
C ALA A 107 15.74 5.18 -3.71
N GLN A 108 16.90 4.73 -3.26
CA GLN A 108 17.75 5.52 -2.35
C GLN A 108 16.94 6.04 -1.14
N ALA A 109 17.00 7.35 -0.83
CA ALA A 109 16.16 8.01 0.18
C ALA A 109 14.90 8.69 -0.42
N HIS A 110 14.34 8.12 -1.49
CA HIS A 110 13.13 8.65 -2.14
C HIS A 110 12.02 7.61 -2.27
N VAL A 111 10.78 8.09 -2.19
CA VAL A 111 9.58 7.38 -2.62
C VAL A 111 9.02 8.07 -3.85
N GLN A 112 8.78 7.31 -4.91
CA GLN A 112 8.01 7.74 -6.06
C GLN A 112 6.61 7.16 -5.93
N ILE A 113 5.62 8.02 -5.70
CA ILE A 113 4.21 7.65 -5.73
C ILE A 113 3.67 7.92 -7.14
N GLY A 114 3.00 6.93 -7.72
CA GLY A 114 2.36 7.05 -9.03
C GLY A 114 1.06 7.84 -8.98
N ARG A 115 0.18 7.60 -9.97
CA ARG A 115 -1.13 8.25 -10.03
C ARG A 115 -2.04 7.70 -8.93
N VAL A 116 -2.50 8.58 -8.03
CA VAL A 116 -3.54 8.24 -7.05
C VAL A 116 -4.87 8.04 -7.76
N VAL A 117 -5.59 6.99 -7.35
CA VAL A 117 -6.95 6.68 -7.78
C VAL A 117 -7.87 6.52 -6.57
N SER A 118 -9.10 6.99 -6.70
CA SER A 118 -10.12 6.95 -5.65
C SER A 118 -11.24 5.95 -6.00
N SER A 119 -11.82 5.32 -4.97
CA SER A 119 -13.15 4.71 -5.07
C SER A 119 -14.22 5.81 -5.22
N LYS A 120 -15.43 5.46 -5.69
CA LYS A 120 -16.49 6.45 -5.99
C LYS A 120 -17.72 6.29 -5.09
N ARG A 121 -17.68 6.92 -3.92
CA ARG A 121 -18.84 7.18 -3.04
C ARG A 121 -18.96 8.66 -2.72
N MET A 122 -20.15 9.09 -2.34
CA MET A 122 -20.40 10.43 -1.81
C MET A 122 -20.42 10.35 -0.28
N CYS A 123 -19.70 11.24 0.41
CA CYS A 123 -19.86 11.44 1.84
C CYS A 123 -20.80 12.62 2.11
N ALA A 124 -21.56 12.55 3.21
CA ALA A 124 -22.46 13.63 3.62
C ALA A 124 -21.71 14.92 3.98
N ASP A 125 -20.51 14.82 4.58
CA ASP A 125 -19.67 15.99 4.85
C ASP A 125 -18.79 16.34 3.63
N ALA A 126 -19.08 17.48 3.01
CA ALA A 126 -18.33 18.03 1.89
C ALA A 126 -16.86 18.32 2.22
N ARG A 127 -16.49 18.54 3.49
CA ARG A 127 -15.09 18.72 3.91
C ARG A 127 -14.29 17.43 3.73
N ARG A 128 -14.89 16.26 3.94
CA ARG A 128 -14.23 14.96 3.67
C ARG A 128 -14.05 14.71 2.17
N MET A 129 -14.96 15.21 1.33
CA MET A 129 -14.79 15.21 -0.14
C MET A 129 -13.66 16.14 -0.59
N ALA A 130 -13.49 17.29 0.07
CA ALA A 130 -12.39 18.22 -0.19
C ALA A 130 -11.03 17.65 0.27
N GLN A 131 -11.00 17.03 1.46
CA GLN A 131 -9.84 16.33 2.02
C GLN A 131 -9.36 15.21 1.11
N GLU A 132 -10.27 14.36 0.62
CA GLU A 132 -9.95 13.29 -0.33
C GLU A 132 -9.30 13.83 -1.61
N ARG A 133 -9.90 14.88 -2.21
CA ARG A 133 -9.36 15.48 -3.43
C ARG A 133 -7.98 16.10 -3.18
N ALA A 134 -7.81 16.85 -2.09
CA ALA A 134 -6.53 17.41 -1.69
C ALA A 134 -5.45 16.32 -1.47
N ALA A 135 -5.79 15.21 -0.81
CA ALA A 135 -4.87 14.08 -0.64
C ALA A 135 -4.51 13.43 -1.98
N SER A 136 -5.49 13.22 -2.87
CA SER A 136 -5.26 12.66 -4.20
C SER A 136 -4.35 13.53 -5.08
N ASP A 137 -4.52 14.86 -5.03
CA ASP A 137 -3.74 15.81 -5.82
C ASP A 137 -2.32 16.00 -5.25
N LEU A 138 -2.14 15.81 -3.93
CA LEU A 138 -0.88 16.02 -3.26
C LEU A 138 0.04 14.80 -3.26
N LEU A 139 -0.51 13.60 -3.09
CA LEU A 139 0.27 12.38 -2.84
C LEU A 139 0.94 11.82 -4.11
N SER A 140 0.57 12.24 -5.32
CA SER A 140 1.34 11.87 -6.53
C SER A 140 2.63 12.68 -6.64
N GLY A 141 3.76 12.01 -6.93
CA GLY A 141 5.05 12.66 -7.15
C GLY A 141 6.26 11.93 -6.54
N ARG A 142 7.44 12.54 -6.67
CA ARG A 142 8.68 12.10 -6.02
C ARG A 142 8.85 12.85 -4.70
N PHE A 143 9.06 12.11 -3.63
CA PHE A 143 9.29 12.62 -2.29
C PHE A 143 10.68 12.17 -1.80
N ALA A 144 11.47 13.10 -1.27
CA ALA A 144 12.58 12.76 -0.40
C ALA A 144 12.02 12.32 0.96
N VAL A 145 12.65 11.31 1.58
CA VAL A 145 12.18 10.67 2.81
C VAL A 145 13.18 10.87 3.93
N VAL A 146 12.68 11.31 5.08
CA VAL A 146 13.40 11.30 6.36
C VAL A 146 12.56 10.53 7.36
N MET A 147 13.17 9.59 8.09
CA MET A 147 12.53 8.85 9.17
C MET A 147 13.24 9.13 10.49
N ASP A 148 12.47 9.33 11.55
CA ASP A 148 12.95 9.34 12.93
C ASP A 148 12.35 8.14 13.67
N ASN A 149 13.13 7.06 13.76
CA ASN A 149 12.76 5.85 14.49
C ASN A 149 13.33 5.83 15.92
N ALA A 150 13.93 6.93 16.39
CA ALA A 150 14.49 7.05 17.74
C ALA A 150 13.52 7.77 18.70
N ALA A 151 12.59 8.57 18.17
CA ALA A 151 11.46 9.12 18.91
C ALA A 151 10.52 8.02 19.44
N ALA A 152 9.82 8.32 20.54
CA ALA A 152 8.84 7.42 21.16
C ALA A 152 7.63 7.10 20.26
N VAL A 153 7.35 7.97 19.28
CA VAL A 153 6.44 7.73 18.16
C VAL A 153 7.29 7.89 16.89
N PRO A 154 7.40 6.86 16.03
CA PRO A 154 8.18 6.96 14.80
C PRO A 154 7.70 8.12 13.93
N GLY A 155 8.62 8.96 13.47
CA GLY A 155 8.34 10.10 12.58
C GLY A 155 8.66 9.77 11.13
N LEU A 156 7.80 10.19 10.21
CA LEU A 156 8.06 10.17 8.77
C LEU A 156 7.83 11.57 8.19
N THR A 157 8.85 12.11 7.52
CA THR A 157 8.76 13.35 6.74
C THR A 157 8.92 13.03 5.27
N LEU A 158 7.95 13.44 4.46
CA LEU A 158 7.96 13.35 3.00
C LEU A 158 8.05 14.77 2.41
N THR A 159 9.14 15.08 1.73
CA THR A 159 9.33 16.37 1.05
C THR A 159 9.23 16.18 -0.47
N ARG A 160 8.17 16.70 -1.08
CA ARG A 160 7.94 16.60 -2.53
C ARG A 160 8.89 17.51 -3.31
N SER A 161 9.15 17.17 -4.57
CA SER A 161 10.02 17.95 -5.47
C SER A 161 9.60 19.41 -5.71
N ASP A 162 8.37 19.80 -5.37
CA ASP A 162 7.89 21.19 -5.43
C ASP A 162 8.06 21.97 -4.11
N GLY A 163 8.66 21.36 -3.09
CA GLY A 163 8.86 21.93 -1.76
C GLY A 163 7.72 21.69 -0.77
N THR A 164 6.64 20.98 -1.16
CA THR A 164 5.61 20.52 -0.21
C THR A 164 6.25 19.61 0.85
N VAL A 165 5.92 19.81 2.12
CA VAL A 165 6.34 18.97 3.24
C VAL A 165 5.12 18.34 3.91
N LEU A 166 5.19 17.03 4.15
CA LEU A 166 4.22 16.24 4.91
C LEU A 166 4.92 15.53 6.07
N ILE A 167 4.37 15.64 7.28
CA ILE A 167 4.92 15.03 8.49
C ILE A 167 3.87 14.10 9.09
N PHE A 168 4.26 12.86 9.38
CA PHE A 168 3.42 11.79 9.89
C PHE A 168 3.99 11.23 11.20
N GLY A 169 3.10 10.75 12.07
CA GLY A 169 3.42 9.89 13.20
C GLY A 169 3.02 8.45 12.90
N GLY A 170 3.89 7.50 13.20
CA GLY A 170 3.69 6.07 12.98
C GLY A 170 3.07 5.35 14.18
N THR A 171 2.16 4.42 13.91
CA THR A 171 1.69 3.41 14.87
C THR A 171 2.06 2.02 14.35
N PRO A 172 2.66 1.11 15.14
CA PRO A 172 3.09 -0.20 14.65
C PRO A 172 1.95 -1.02 14.03
N THR A 173 2.19 -1.58 12.85
CA THR A 173 1.26 -2.52 12.19
C THR A 173 1.09 -3.80 13.01
N ALA A 174 0.03 -4.57 12.76
CA ALA A 174 -0.15 -5.88 13.39
C ALA A 174 1.03 -6.82 13.13
N ASP A 175 1.54 -6.91 11.88
CA ASP A 175 2.78 -7.61 11.54
C ASP A 175 3.97 -7.20 12.43
N THR A 176 4.10 -5.89 12.72
CA THR A 176 5.17 -5.35 13.56
C THR A 176 4.96 -5.67 15.04
N ARG A 177 3.71 -5.65 15.53
CA ARG A 177 3.35 -6.02 16.91
C ARG A 177 3.54 -7.52 17.18
N TYR A 178 3.27 -8.36 16.19
CA TYR A 178 3.29 -9.83 16.33
C TYR A 178 4.52 -10.51 15.74
N GLY A 179 5.47 -9.74 15.17
CA GLY A 179 6.82 -10.21 14.84
C GLY A 179 6.97 -10.91 13.49
N GLY A 180 6.06 -10.67 12.54
CA GLY A 180 6.13 -11.24 11.20
C GLY A 180 4.81 -11.14 10.44
N PRO A 181 4.80 -11.47 9.14
CA PRO A 181 3.57 -11.52 8.35
C PRO A 181 2.62 -12.55 8.95
N GLY A 182 1.41 -12.12 9.28
CA GLY A 182 0.35 -13.04 9.68
C GLY A 182 -0.15 -13.89 8.51
N GLN A 183 -0.99 -14.88 8.79
CA GLN A 183 -1.63 -15.70 7.78
C GLN A 183 -3.06 -15.22 7.53
N THR A 184 -3.32 -14.65 6.35
CA THR A 184 -4.67 -14.30 5.93
C THR A 184 -5.51 -15.54 5.64
N LEU A 185 -6.70 -15.62 6.23
CA LEU A 185 -7.70 -16.66 5.99
C LEU A 185 -9.12 -16.11 6.14
N LEU A 186 -10.12 -16.94 5.82
CA LEU A 186 -11.50 -16.69 6.20
C LEU A 186 -11.81 -17.41 7.52
N ILE A 187 -12.58 -16.76 8.39
CA ILE A 187 -13.20 -17.38 9.57
C ILE A 187 -14.69 -17.06 9.58
N GLU A 188 -15.52 -18.00 10.02
CA GLU A 188 -16.89 -17.72 10.43
C GLU A 188 -16.97 -17.59 11.95
N VAL A 189 -17.71 -16.59 12.41
CA VAL A 189 -18.14 -16.40 13.80
C VAL A 189 -19.62 -16.73 13.87
N ALA A 190 -20.01 -17.58 14.83
CA ALA A 190 -21.40 -17.97 15.02
C ALA A 190 -22.25 -16.80 15.54
N ALA A 191 -23.56 -16.86 15.27
CA ALA A 191 -24.55 -15.94 15.82
C ALA A 191 -24.58 -15.93 17.35
N GLU A 192 -24.36 -17.10 17.95
CA GLU A 192 -24.44 -17.32 19.40
C GLU A 192 -23.05 -17.49 20.00
N THR A 193 -22.86 -16.93 21.20
CA THR A 193 -21.69 -17.26 22.03
C THR A 193 -21.84 -18.64 22.66
N VAL A 194 -20.76 -19.20 23.19
CA VAL A 194 -20.75 -20.46 23.97
C VAL A 194 -20.01 -20.26 25.31
N PRO A 195 -20.22 -21.10 26.33
CA PRO A 195 -19.38 -21.08 27.54
C PRO A 195 -17.90 -21.27 27.17
N CYS A 196 -17.01 -20.50 27.79
CA CYS A 196 -15.57 -20.68 27.57
C CYS A 196 -15.08 -22.01 28.18
N VAL A 197 -14.07 -22.64 27.54
CA VAL A 197 -13.57 -23.96 27.97
C VAL A 197 -12.87 -23.91 29.32
N LEU A 198 -12.10 -22.85 29.59
CA LEU A 198 -11.33 -22.68 30.83
C LEU A 198 -12.14 -22.01 31.94
N ASP A 199 -13.14 -21.20 31.58
CA ASP A 199 -14.04 -20.51 32.51
C ASP A 199 -15.49 -20.53 31.99
N PRO A 200 -16.28 -21.58 32.34
CA PRO A 200 -17.65 -21.72 31.86
C PRO A 200 -18.62 -20.63 32.32
N ALA A 201 -18.24 -19.74 33.26
CA ALA A 201 -19.05 -18.58 33.63
C ALA A 201 -18.95 -17.46 32.60
N ARG A 202 -17.88 -17.41 31.80
CA ARG A 202 -17.69 -16.48 30.69
C ARG A 202 -18.32 -16.98 29.39
N ARG A 203 -18.69 -16.03 28.53
CA ARG A 203 -19.10 -16.27 27.15
C ARG A 203 -17.93 -16.02 26.20
N CYS A 204 -17.74 -16.96 25.28
CA CYS A 204 -16.71 -16.95 24.25
C CYS A 204 -17.36 -16.96 22.87
N LEU A 205 -16.66 -16.42 21.88
CA LEU A 205 -17.06 -16.58 20.48
C LEU A 205 -17.00 -18.07 20.11
N GLN A 206 -17.86 -18.50 19.19
CA GLN A 206 -17.70 -19.79 18.53
C GLN A 206 -17.24 -19.52 17.10
N VAL A 207 -16.07 -20.05 16.74
CA VAL A 207 -15.42 -19.78 15.45
C VAL A 207 -15.12 -21.07 14.70
N ARG A 208 -15.08 -20.98 13.37
CA ARG A 208 -14.44 -22.00 12.52
C ARG A 208 -13.56 -21.32 11.49
N GLU A 209 -12.45 -21.97 11.18
CA GLU A 209 -11.51 -21.50 10.17
C GLU A 209 -11.83 -22.16 8.83
N HIS A 210 -11.57 -21.44 7.74
CA HIS A 210 -11.58 -22.00 6.40
C HIS A 210 -10.16 -22.19 5.88
N GLU A 211 -10.00 -23.10 4.92
CA GLU A 211 -8.73 -23.31 4.23
C GLU A 211 -8.13 -21.98 3.70
N PRO A 212 -6.87 -21.65 4.04
CA PRO A 212 -6.24 -20.40 3.63
C PRO A 212 -6.24 -20.20 2.11
N GLY A 213 -6.60 -19.00 1.66
CA GLY A 213 -6.68 -18.66 0.24
C GLY A 213 -7.90 -19.21 -0.52
N ALA A 214 -8.80 -19.96 0.13
CA ALA A 214 -10.04 -20.41 -0.48
C ALA A 214 -11.05 -19.26 -0.62
N ALA A 215 -11.84 -19.27 -1.71
CA ALA A 215 -12.94 -18.33 -1.89
C ALA A 215 -14.15 -18.71 -1.01
N ALA A 216 -14.81 -17.70 -0.42
CA ALA A 216 -15.92 -17.87 0.52
C ALA A 216 -16.97 -18.92 0.11
N ALA A 217 -17.41 -18.89 -1.15
CA ALA A 217 -18.44 -19.77 -1.68
C ALA A 217 -18.05 -21.26 -1.80
N THR A 218 -16.76 -21.60 -1.67
CA THR A 218 -16.24 -22.97 -1.88
C THR A 218 -15.31 -23.45 -0.76
N ALA A 219 -15.10 -22.63 0.27
CA ALA A 219 -14.08 -22.88 1.27
C ALA A 219 -14.53 -23.91 2.31
N ALA A 220 -13.91 -25.09 2.30
CA ALA A 220 -14.07 -26.08 3.36
C ALA A 220 -13.70 -25.45 4.72
N ALA A 221 -14.53 -25.68 5.73
CA ALA A 221 -14.36 -25.14 7.07
C ALA A 221 -14.08 -26.24 8.09
N THR A 222 -13.34 -25.90 9.14
CA THR A 222 -13.13 -26.76 10.31
C THR A 222 -14.43 -26.92 11.12
N SER A 223 -14.41 -27.83 12.10
CA SER A 223 -15.47 -27.91 13.09
C SER A 223 -15.46 -26.67 13.98
N TRP A 224 -16.65 -26.20 14.36
CA TRP A 224 -16.81 -25.08 15.29
C TRP A 224 -16.06 -25.31 16.62
N GLN A 225 -15.27 -24.34 17.05
CA GLN A 225 -14.52 -24.34 18.32
C GLN A 225 -14.85 -23.09 19.15
N PRO A 226 -14.91 -23.18 20.49
CA PRO A 226 -14.91 -22.01 21.36
C PRO A 226 -13.57 -21.24 21.22
N TYR A 227 -13.65 -19.92 21.09
CA TYR A 227 -12.51 -19.01 21.04
C TYR A 227 -12.54 -18.06 22.23
N ASP A 228 -11.61 -18.28 23.17
CA ASP A 228 -11.35 -17.41 24.32
C ASP A 228 -10.31 -16.35 23.94
N GLY A 229 -10.78 -15.37 23.17
CA GLY A 229 -9.99 -14.25 22.67
C GLY A 229 -10.88 -13.24 21.96
N THR A 230 -10.29 -12.11 21.55
CA THR A 230 -10.94 -11.07 20.76
C THR A 230 -10.42 -11.07 19.33
N ILE A 231 -11.24 -10.61 18.39
CA ILE A 231 -10.84 -10.36 17.00
C ILE A 231 -10.65 -8.83 16.90
N GLU A 232 -9.43 -8.35 16.67
CA GLU A 232 -9.17 -6.91 16.63
C GLU A 232 -9.96 -6.25 15.48
N GLY A 233 -10.72 -5.20 15.78
CA GLY A 233 -11.56 -4.50 14.80
C GLY A 233 -12.90 -5.16 14.49
N PHE A 234 -13.27 -6.25 15.18
CA PHE A 234 -14.58 -6.88 15.08
C PHE A 234 -15.29 -6.92 16.43
N ASP A 235 -16.42 -6.21 16.53
CA ASP A 235 -17.38 -6.35 17.62
C ASP A 235 -18.46 -7.38 17.22
N HIS A 236 -18.76 -8.32 18.12
CA HIS A 236 -19.76 -9.37 17.87
C HIS A 236 -21.18 -8.87 18.17
N GLU A 237 -22.12 -9.23 17.29
CA GLU A 237 -23.55 -8.97 17.46
C GLU A 237 -24.30 -10.30 17.67
N GLU A 238 -25.02 -10.42 18.80
CA GLU A 238 -25.79 -11.61 19.14
C GLU A 238 -26.92 -11.84 18.13
N GLY A 239 -27.07 -13.07 17.66
CA GLY A 239 -28.01 -13.44 16.60
C GLY A 239 -27.49 -13.25 15.16
N ILE A 240 -26.29 -12.70 14.96
CA ILE A 240 -25.71 -12.45 13.62
C ILE A 240 -24.51 -13.38 13.36
N ARG A 241 -24.66 -14.33 12.42
CA ARG A 241 -23.52 -15.11 11.91
C ARG A 241 -22.73 -14.24 10.95
N THR A 242 -21.40 -14.21 11.10
CA THR A 242 -20.54 -13.32 10.32
C THR A 242 -19.37 -14.07 9.71
N LEU A 243 -19.15 -13.90 8.41
CA LEU A 243 -17.96 -14.36 7.69
C LEU A 243 -16.96 -13.21 7.60
N LEU A 244 -15.76 -13.43 8.10
CA LEU A 244 -14.69 -12.45 8.19
C LEU A 244 -13.48 -12.93 7.37
N ARG A 245 -12.82 -12.01 6.66
CA ARG A 245 -11.41 -12.17 6.29
C ARG A 245 -10.57 -11.55 7.40
N VAL A 246 -9.66 -12.34 7.94
CA VAL A 246 -8.78 -11.96 9.04
C VAL A 246 -7.34 -12.33 8.71
N THR A 247 -6.41 -11.58 9.28
CA THR A 247 -5.02 -11.99 9.38
C THR A 247 -4.77 -12.61 10.74
N ARG A 248 -4.39 -13.89 10.76
CA ARG A 248 -4.08 -14.68 11.96
C ARG A 248 -2.61 -14.57 12.31
N TYR A 249 -2.32 -14.16 13.53
CA TYR A 249 -0.97 -14.16 14.10
C TYR A 249 -0.79 -15.33 15.06
N PRO A 250 0.39 -15.97 15.06
CA PRO A 250 0.70 -17.00 16.04
C PRO A 250 0.69 -16.40 17.45
N ALA A 251 0.31 -17.22 18.41
CA ALA A 251 0.23 -16.79 19.79
C ALA A 251 1.62 -16.46 20.35
N VAL A 252 1.81 -15.27 20.90
CA VAL A 252 3.13 -14.83 21.38
C VAL A 252 3.43 -15.47 22.74
N SER A 253 4.40 -16.39 22.75
CA SER A 253 5.19 -16.78 23.92
C SER A 253 4.45 -17.21 25.21
N ALA A 254 3.43 -18.07 25.12
CA ALA A 254 3.04 -18.94 26.25
C ALA A 254 2.42 -20.27 25.75
N PRO A 255 2.52 -21.38 26.53
CA PRO A 255 2.10 -22.72 26.06
C PRO A 255 0.62 -22.84 25.67
N ASP A 256 -0.26 -22.11 26.35
CA ASP A 256 -1.72 -22.14 26.12
C ASP A 256 -2.23 -21.00 25.25
N ALA A 257 -1.34 -20.10 24.83
CA ALA A 257 -1.70 -18.85 24.16
C ALA A 257 -2.47 -19.12 22.86
N LYS A 258 -3.55 -18.36 22.64
CA LYS A 258 -4.41 -18.48 21.46
C LYS A 258 -3.90 -17.58 20.33
N PRO A 259 -4.11 -17.97 19.06
CA PRO A 259 -3.84 -17.07 17.94
C PRO A 259 -4.64 -15.77 18.10
N VAL A 260 -4.06 -14.66 17.67
CA VAL A 260 -4.78 -13.38 17.56
C VAL A 260 -5.27 -13.22 16.13
N TYR A 261 -6.53 -12.86 15.95
CA TYR A 261 -7.07 -12.49 14.65
C TYR A 261 -7.24 -10.98 14.57
N VAL A 262 -6.79 -10.39 13.48
CA VAL A 262 -7.03 -8.98 13.15
C VAL A 262 -7.95 -8.93 11.94
N LEU A 263 -9.01 -8.11 12.00
CA LEU A 263 -9.98 -7.99 10.93
C LEU A 263 -9.38 -7.28 9.72
N ASP A 264 -9.35 -7.94 8.57
CA ASP A 264 -9.06 -7.29 7.28
C ASP A 264 -10.36 -6.75 6.66
N GLN A 265 -11.44 -7.54 6.70
CA GLN A 265 -12.72 -7.21 6.07
C GLN A 265 -13.85 -8.14 6.56
N MET A 266 -15.01 -7.56 6.88
CA MET A 266 -16.27 -8.31 6.99
C MET A 266 -16.80 -8.65 5.57
N ILE A 267 -17.02 -9.93 5.29
CA ILE A 267 -17.43 -10.43 3.97
C ILE A 267 -18.96 -10.54 3.88
N GLU A 268 -19.56 -11.19 4.86
CA GLU A 268 -21.01 -11.40 4.98
C GLU A 268 -21.43 -11.32 6.46
N ALA A 269 -22.65 -10.83 6.72
CA ALA A 269 -23.29 -10.85 8.02
C ALA A 269 -24.78 -11.18 7.84
N GLY A 270 -25.33 -12.09 8.64
CA GLY A 270 -26.75 -12.46 8.58
C GLY A 270 -27.18 -13.44 9.66
N GLY A 271 -28.46 -13.36 10.05
CA GLY A 271 -29.15 -14.34 10.91
C GLY A 271 -29.72 -15.50 10.12
#